data_AF-A0A1H0P873-F1
#
_entry.id   AF-A0A1H0P873-F1
#
_cell.length_a   1.000
_cell.length_b   1.000
_cell.length_c   1.000
_cell.angle_alpha   90.00
_cell.angle_beta   90.00
_cell.angle_gamma   90.00
#
_symmetry.space_group_name_H-M   'P 1'
#
loop_
_entity.id
_entity.type
_entity.pdbx_description
1 polymer ?
#
loop_
_entity_poly.entity_id
_entity_poly.type
_entity_poly.pdbx_seq_one_letter_code
_entity_poly.pdbx_strand_id
1 'polypeptide(L)'
;MEKEKYTLIFEGEGNSVTVENLTLNGNNYVSESEVDLSSLPDVFALTVKDSNGNVVESHDNTKLLQQVKYDWDGGKYYLAFTALSQLDIDQRAQDSKIQFIAMMADIDVEEA
;
A
#
# COMPACT_ATOMS: atom_id res chain seq x y z
N MET A 1 -8.09 8.38 27.68
CA MET A 1 -7.59 7.10 27.13
C MET A 1 -6.59 7.46 26.05
N GLU A 2 -5.40 6.90 26.11
CA GLU A 2 -4.44 7.03 24.99
C GLU A 2 -5.02 6.33 23.77
N LYS A 3 -4.81 6.92 22.58
CA LYS A 3 -5.21 6.27 21.33
C LYS A 3 -4.23 5.13 21.07
N GLU A 4 -4.77 3.98 20.67
CA GLU A 4 -3.97 2.85 20.23
C GLU A 4 -3.04 3.27 19.07
N LYS A 5 -1.84 2.70 19.09
CA LYS A 5 -0.78 3.00 18.12
C LYS A 5 -0.53 1.78 17.25
N TYR A 6 -0.22 2.03 15.99
CA TYR A 6 0.06 1.02 14.99
C TYR A 6 1.41 1.25 14.32
N THR A 7 2.01 0.15 13.90
CA THR A 7 3.19 0.13 13.03
C THR A 7 2.83 -0.56 11.72
N LEU A 8 3.04 0.14 10.60
CA LEU A 8 2.93 -0.42 9.27
C LEU A 8 4.32 -0.84 8.78
N ILE A 9 4.40 -2.06 8.25
CA ILE A 9 5.60 -2.60 7.62
C ILE A 9 5.22 -2.93 6.18
N PHE A 10 5.87 -2.24 5.25
CA PHE A 10 5.74 -2.45 3.82
C PHE A 10 6.92 -3.27 3.34
N GLU A 11 6.68 -4.30 2.53
CA GLU A 11 7.72 -5.13 1.92
C GLU A 11 7.50 -5.19 0.40
N GLY A 12 8.52 -4.84 -0.37
CA GLY A 12 8.58 -4.92 -1.83
C GLY A 12 9.94 -5.45 -2.29
N GLU A 13 10.15 -5.65 -3.60
CA GLU A 13 11.34 -6.29 -4.21
C GLU A 13 12.70 -5.81 -3.61
N GLY A 14 13.15 -6.43 -2.52
CA GLY A 14 14.37 -6.10 -1.81
C GLY A 14 14.34 -4.87 -0.87
N ASN A 15 13.21 -4.17 -0.73
CA ASN A 15 13.05 -2.99 0.12
C ASN A 15 11.97 -3.18 1.17
N SER A 16 12.21 -2.68 2.38
CA SER A 16 11.20 -2.59 3.43
C SER A 16 11.14 -1.18 3.99
N VAL A 17 9.92 -0.67 4.13
CA VAL A 17 9.63 0.63 4.75
C VAL A 17 8.82 0.37 6.01
N THR A 18 9.23 0.95 7.14
CA THR A 18 8.50 0.83 8.41
C THR A 18 8.05 2.21 8.86
N VAL A 19 6.78 2.33 9.22
CA VAL A 19 6.17 3.58 9.69
C VAL A 19 5.49 3.32 11.03
N GLU A 20 5.94 4.02 12.06
CA GLU A 20 5.54 3.80 13.45
C GLU A 20 4.65 4.93 13.99
N ASN A 21 4.10 4.72 15.19
CA ASN A 21 3.34 5.71 15.95
C ASN A 21 2.06 6.22 15.27
N LEU A 22 1.51 5.44 14.35
CA LEU A 22 0.29 5.75 13.62
C LEU A 22 -0.93 5.58 14.51
N THR A 23 -1.96 6.38 14.29
CA THR A 23 -3.30 6.16 14.90
C THR A 23 -4.30 5.78 13.83
N LEU A 24 -5.41 5.15 14.20
CA LEU A 24 -6.47 4.81 13.26
C LEU A 24 -7.60 5.88 13.29
N ASN A 25 -8.06 6.32 12.12
CA ASN A 25 -9.23 7.16 11.94
C ASN A 25 -10.10 6.64 10.78
N GLY A 26 -11.17 5.91 11.13
CA GLY A 26 -11.92 5.12 10.15
C GLY A 26 -11.02 4.06 9.53
N ASN A 27 -10.84 4.11 8.21
CA ASN A 27 -9.95 3.21 7.47
C ASN A 27 -8.57 3.83 7.18
N ASN A 28 -8.25 4.98 7.78
CA ASN A 28 -6.98 5.66 7.55
C ASN A 28 -6.03 5.43 8.71
N TYR A 29 -4.79 5.08 8.38
CA TYR A 29 -3.66 5.22 9.29
C TYR A 29 -3.20 6.68 9.25
N VAL A 30 -3.05 7.29 10.43
CA VAL A 30 -2.78 8.72 10.57
C VAL A 30 -1.41 8.93 11.20
N SER A 31 -0.53 9.61 10.46
CA SER A 31 0.82 10.01 10.87
C SER A 31 0.88 11.49 11.22
N GLU A 32 1.66 11.83 12.25
CA GLU A 32 1.97 13.22 12.61
C GLU A 32 3.07 13.82 11.72
N SER A 33 3.86 12.97 11.08
CA SER A 33 4.96 13.36 10.20
C SER A 33 4.71 12.88 8.77
N GLU A 34 5.38 13.51 7.81
CA GLU A 34 5.35 13.07 6.43
C GLU A 34 5.86 11.62 6.33
N VAL A 35 5.18 10.84 5.49
CA VAL A 35 5.52 9.44 5.24
C VAL A 35 5.99 9.32 3.81
N ASP A 36 7.26 9.02 3.62
CA ASP A 36 7.80 8.76 2.28
C ASP A 36 7.54 7.31 1.89
N LEU A 37 6.70 7.13 0.87
CA LEU A 37 6.36 5.84 0.27
C LEU A 37 6.83 5.73 -1.19
N SER A 38 7.65 6.68 -1.68
CA SER A 38 8.00 6.74 -3.11
C SER A 38 8.88 5.58 -3.58
N SER A 39 9.50 4.84 -2.66
CA SER A 39 10.32 3.67 -2.94
C SER A 39 9.52 2.37 -3.01
N LEU A 40 8.22 2.40 -2.69
CA LEU A 40 7.37 1.22 -2.77
C LEU A 40 6.95 0.94 -4.22
N PRO A 41 6.92 -0.33 -4.65
CA PRO A 41 6.30 -0.70 -5.91
C PRO A 41 4.79 -0.41 -5.90
N ASP A 42 4.12 -0.48 -7.05
CA ASP A 42 2.67 -0.26 -7.14
C ASP A 42 1.84 -1.28 -6.34
N VAL A 43 2.40 -2.48 -6.13
CA VAL A 43 1.85 -3.55 -5.30
C VAL A 43 2.93 -4.04 -4.34
N PHE A 44 2.61 -4.02 -3.05
CA PHE A 44 3.51 -4.43 -1.97
C PHE A 44 2.78 -5.27 -0.93
N ALA A 45 3.53 -6.02 -0.14
CA ALA A 45 3.01 -6.65 1.06
C ALA A 45 2.91 -5.61 2.19
N LEU A 46 1.85 -5.69 2.98
CA LEU A 46 1.58 -4.84 4.13
C LEU A 46 1.33 -5.70 5.36
N THR A 47 2.11 -5.47 6.41
CA THR A 47 1.87 -6.00 7.76
C THR A 47 1.55 -4.87 8.72
N VAL A 48 0.50 -5.04 9.52
CA VAL A 48 0.09 -4.08 10.55
C VAL A 48 0.31 -4.70 11.92
N LYS A 49 1.01 -3.98 12.80
CA LYS A 49 1.21 -4.37 14.19
C LYS A 49 0.55 -3.39 15.16
N ASP A 50 -0.01 -3.91 16.25
CA ASP A 50 -0.50 -3.11 17.38
C ASP A 50 0.66 -2.59 18.26
N SER A 51 0.34 -1.83 19.29
CA SER A 51 1.33 -1.28 20.23
C SER A 51 2.06 -2.34 21.06
N ASN A 52 1.54 -3.58 21.12
CA ASN A 52 2.19 -4.71 21.79
C ASN A 52 3.09 -5.50 20.81
N GLY A 53 3.13 -5.12 19.53
CA GLY A 53 3.87 -5.81 18.48
C GLY A 53 3.15 -7.03 17.88
N ASN A 54 1.88 -7.27 18.24
CA ASN A 54 1.09 -8.33 17.65
C ASN A 54 0.70 -7.96 16.23
N VAL A 55 0.78 -8.92 15.30
CA VAL A 55 0.25 -8.73 13.94
C VAL A 55 -1.28 -8.77 14.01
N VAL A 56 -1.92 -7.68 13.58
CA VAL A 56 -3.38 -7.53 13.56
C VAL A 56 -3.96 -7.62 12.15
N GLU A 57 -3.18 -7.25 11.13
CA GLU A 57 -3.54 -7.37 9.72
C GLU A 57 -2.29 -7.73 8.89
N SER A 58 -2.48 -8.53 7.84
CA SER A 58 -1.42 -8.91 6.89
C SER A 58 -2.02 -9.12 5.51
N HIS A 59 -1.45 -8.47 4.51
CA HIS A 59 -1.91 -8.51 3.11
C HIS A 59 -0.72 -8.63 2.17
N ASP A 60 -0.65 -9.70 1.39
CA ASP A 60 0.47 -9.93 0.45
C ASP A 60 0.41 -9.03 -0.79
N ASN A 61 -0.78 -8.55 -1.15
CA ASN A 61 -1.01 -7.75 -2.36
C ASN A 61 -1.82 -6.51 -2.00
N THR A 62 -1.14 -5.41 -1.73
CA THR A 62 -1.73 -4.14 -1.29
C THR A 62 -1.31 -3.00 -2.21
N LYS A 63 -2.21 -2.04 -2.39
CA LYS A 63 -1.96 -0.77 -3.10
C LYS A 63 -2.24 0.41 -2.17
N LEU A 64 -1.44 1.48 -2.30
CA LEU A 64 -1.77 2.78 -1.74
C LEU A 64 -2.99 3.36 -2.47
N LEU A 65 -4.09 3.57 -1.74
CA LEU A 65 -5.29 4.20 -2.26
C LEU A 65 -5.20 5.72 -2.17
N GLN A 66 -4.68 6.22 -1.05
CA GLN A 66 -4.62 7.64 -0.76
C GLN A 66 -3.50 7.97 0.22
N GLN A 67 -2.83 9.09 -0.01
CA GLN A 67 -2.01 9.79 0.97
C GLN A 67 -2.33 11.28 0.90
N VAL A 68 -2.97 11.83 1.94
CA VAL A 68 -3.38 13.25 1.98
C VAL A 68 -3.01 13.88 3.30
N LYS A 69 -2.50 15.10 3.26
CA LYS A 69 -2.26 15.95 4.42
C LYS A 69 -3.50 16.81 4.70
N TYR A 70 -3.94 16.86 5.96
CA TYR A 70 -5.05 17.72 6.39
C TYR A 70 -4.58 18.78 7.38
N ASP A 71 -4.57 20.03 6.94
CA ASP A 71 -4.16 21.17 7.78
C ASP A 71 -5.11 21.41 8.97
N TRP A 72 -6.41 21.10 8.80
CA TRP A 72 -7.40 21.23 9.87
C TRP A 72 -7.17 20.26 11.04
N ASP A 73 -6.42 19.17 10.83
CA ASP A 73 -5.99 18.23 11.87
C ASP A 73 -4.50 18.40 12.22
N GLY A 74 -4.02 19.65 12.20
CA GLY A 74 -2.63 19.95 12.56
C GLY A 74 -1.60 19.50 11.52
N GLY A 75 -2.01 19.32 10.27
CA GLY A 75 -1.11 18.93 9.18
C GLY A 75 -0.74 17.44 9.20
N LYS A 76 -1.58 16.59 9.80
CA LYS A 76 -1.38 15.14 9.82
C LYS A 76 -1.61 14.52 8.45
N TYR A 77 -0.95 13.39 8.22
CA TYR A 77 -1.03 12.62 6.98
C TYR A 77 -1.94 11.41 7.17
N TYR A 78 -2.89 11.25 6.27
CA TYR A 78 -3.88 10.18 6.27
C TYR A 78 -3.56 9.23 5.12
N LEU A 79 -3.31 7.97 5.47
CA LEU A 79 -2.95 6.91 4.55
C LEU A 79 -4.05 5.84 4.51
N ALA A 80 -4.54 5.55 3.32
CA ALA A 80 -5.50 4.48 3.07
C ALA A 80 -4.92 3.47 2.08
N PHE A 81 -5.17 2.20 2.34
CA PHE A 81 -4.70 1.08 1.54
C PHE A 81 -5.86 0.20 1.11
N THR A 82 -5.67 -0.53 0.02
CA THR A 82 -6.63 -1.52 -0.44
C THR A 82 -5.91 -2.82 -0.79
N ALA A 83 -6.40 -3.92 -0.23
CA ALA A 83 -5.97 -5.25 -0.63
C ALA A 83 -6.54 -5.57 -2.01
N LEU A 84 -5.71 -6.04 -2.92
CA LEU A 84 -6.15 -6.51 -4.23
C LEU A 84 -6.87 -7.86 -4.07
N SER A 85 -8.00 -8.01 -4.76
CA SER A 85 -8.67 -9.31 -4.82
C SER A 85 -7.90 -10.27 -5.73
N GLN A 86 -8.09 -11.57 -5.55
CA GLN A 86 -7.50 -12.58 -6.43
C GLN A 86 -7.88 -12.35 -7.91
N LEU A 87 -9.07 -11.81 -8.17
CA LEU A 87 -9.53 -11.46 -9.51
C LEU A 87 -8.69 -10.34 -10.12
N ASP A 88 -8.35 -9.31 -9.34
CA ASP A 88 -7.50 -8.20 -9.79
C ASP A 88 -6.07 -8.68 -10.09
N ILE A 89 -5.59 -9.64 -9.30
CA ILE A 89 -4.27 -10.28 -9.50
C ILE A 89 -4.29 -11.12 -10.78
N ASP A 90 -5.33 -11.92 -10.99
CA ASP A 90 -5.45 -12.80 -12.16
C ASP A 90 -5.60 -12.01 -13.47
N GLN A 91 -6.34 -10.89 -13.45
CA GLN A 91 -6.44 -9.97 -14.59
C GLN A 91 -5.08 -9.35 -14.93
N ARG A 92 -4.35 -8.82 -13.94
CA ARG A 92 -3.01 -8.27 -14.17
C ARG A 92 -2.02 -9.31 -14.68
N ALA A 93 -2.12 -10.55 -14.20
CA ALA A 93 -1.29 -11.65 -14.69
C ALA A 93 -1.63 -12.03 -16.14
N GLN A 94 -2.90 -11.92 -16.55
CA GLN A 94 -3.32 -12.10 -17.94
C GLN A 94 -2.84 -10.96 -18.83
N ASP A 95 -3.01 -9.71 -18.40
CA ASP A 95 -2.57 -8.53 -19.16
C ASP A 95 -1.04 -8.54 -19.36
N SER A 96 -0.28 -8.89 -18.32
CA SER A 96 1.18 -9.05 -18.41
C SER A 96 1.59 -10.13 -19.41
N LYS A 97 0.86 -11.26 -19.45
CA LYS A 97 1.10 -12.33 -20.44
C LYS A 97 0.73 -11.89 -21.86
N ILE A 98 -0.36 -11.13 -22.01
CA ILE A 98 -0.78 -10.58 -23.30
C ILE A 98 0.27 -9.60 -23.82
N GLN A 99 0.73 -8.67 -22.98
CA GLN A 99 1.80 -7.72 -23.30
C GLN A 99 3.10 -8.45 -23.71
N PHE A 100 3.50 -9.47 -22.95
CA PHE A 100 4.67 -10.29 -23.30
C PHE A 100 4.51 -11.00 -24.66
N ILE A 101 3.35 -11.60 -24.93
CA ILE A 101 3.07 -12.25 -26.22
C ILE A 101 3.06 -11.22 -27.36
N ALA A 102 2.48 -10.05 -27.13
CA ALA A 102 2.41 -8.99 -28.13
C ALA A 102 3.79 -8.44 -28.48
N MET A 103 4.67 -8.22 -27.49
CA MET A 103 6.08 -7.89 -27.70
C MET A 103 6.82 -8.98 -28.50
N MET A 104 6.55 -10.26 -28.22
CA MET A 104 7.13 -11.38 -28.99
C MET A 104 6.58 -11.48 -30.41
N ALA A 105 5.37 -10.99 -30.65
CA ALA A 105 4.68 -11.05 -31.92
C ALA A 105 4.87 -9.77 -32.78
N ASP A 106 5.63 -8.78 -32.29
CA ASP A 106 5.77 -7.45 -32.90
C ASP A 106 4.40 -6.77 -33.13
N ILE A 107 3.47 -6.99 -32.20
CA ILE A 107 2.14 -6.39 -32.19
C ILE A 107 2.14 -5.26 -31.17
N ASP A 108 1.89 -4.04 -31.64
CA ASP A 108 1.70 -2.89 -30.75
C ASP A 108 0.35 -3.01 -30.04
N VAL A 109 0.41 -3.08 -28.71
CA VAL A 109 -0.74 -3.09 -27.79
C VAL A 109 -0.67 -1.84 -26.92
N GLU A 110 -0.38 -0.70 -27.54
CA GLU A 110 -0.76 0.59 -26.96
C GLU A 110 -2.27 0.76 -27.12
N GLU A 111 -2.97 0.99 -26.01
CA GLU A 111 -4.43 1.13 -25.95
C GLU A 111 -4.95 2.22 -26.91
N ALA A 112 -6.10 1.94 -27.54
CA ALA A 112 -6.92 2.93 -28.26
C ALA A 112 -7.94 3.60 -27.33
#